data_AF-A0A4S0IKP6-F1
#
_entry.id   AF-A0A4S0IKP6-F1
#
_cell.length_a   1.000
_cell.length_b   1.000
_cell.length_c   1.000
_cell.angle_alpha   90.00
_cell.angle_beta   90.00
_cell.angle_gamma   90.00
#
_symmetry.space_group_name_H-M   'P 1'
#
loop_
_entity.id
_entity.type
_entity.pdbx_description
1 polymer ?
#
loop_
_entity_poly.entity_id
_entity_poly.type
_entity_poly.pdbx_seq_one_letter_code
_entity_poly.pdbx_strand_id
1 'polypeptide(L)'
;FAGMEIKVVSETLTTHQYESQTLAPAFTAITGIKVTHDVIQEGDVVEKFQTQMQTGQNLYDGWVNHSDLIGTHWRYQQARNLTDWMAGEGKDVTDPMLDVDDFIGKSFTTAPDGKLY
;
A
#
# COMPACT_ATOMS: atom_id res chain seq x y z
N PHE A 1 0.29 -16.31 9.07
CA PHE A 1 -0.29 -14.94 9.07
C PHE A 1 -1.71 -14.90 9.63
N ALA A 2 -2.52 -15.95 9.53
CA ALA A 2 -3.85 -15.99 10.16
C ALA A 2 -3.81 -15.57 11.64
N GLY A 3 -4.76 -14.73 12.07
CA GLY A 3 -4.83 -14.14 13.40
C GLY A 3 -4.08 -12.81 13.56
N MET A 4 -3.35 -12.36 12.53
CA MET A 4 -2.81 -11.00 12.49
C MET A 4 -3.92 -9.96 12.32
N GLU A 5 -3.69 -8.76 12.86
CA GLU A 5 -4.48 -7.58 12.55
C GLU A 5 -3.58 -6.58 11.82
N ILE A 6 -4.05 -6.05 10.69
CA ILE A 6 -3.37 -4.99 9.95
C ILE A 6 -4.31 -3.80 9.78
N LYS A 7 -3.74 -2.60 9.85
CA LYS A 7 -4.46 -1.35 9.64
C LYS A 7 -3.99 -0.68 8.37
N VAL A 8 -4.93 -0.42 7.46
CA VAL A 8 -4.67 0.28 6.19
C VAL A 8 -5.53 1.54 6.09
N VAL A 9 -5.06 2.53 5.34
CA VAL A 9 -5.78 3.79 5.15
C VAL A 9 -5.72 4.27 3.71
N SER A 10 -6.82 4.87 3.26
CA SER A 10 -6.94 5.49 1.95
C SER A 10 -7.75 6.79 2.03
N GLU A 11 -7.73 7.55 0.95
CA GLU A 11 -8.59 8.72 0.81
C GLU A 11 -10.06 8.34 0.49
N THR A 12 -10.94 9.33 0.53
CA THR A 12 -12.38 9.17 0.31
C THR A 12 -12.71 9.14 -1.19
N LEU A 13 -12.50 7.99 -1.82
CA LEU A 13 -12.98 7.70 -3.18
C LEU A 13 -13.95 6.53 -3.19
N THR A 14 -14.82 6.47 -4.20
CA THR A 14 -15.75 5.35 -4.40
C THR A 14 -15.01 4.02 -4.55
N THR A 15 -13.85 4.02 -5.22
CA THR A 15 -12.97 2.86 -5.33
C THR A 15 -12.51 2.35 -3.96
N HIS A 16 -12.08 3.25 -3.09
CA HIS A 16 -11.59 2.87 -1.76
C HIS A 16 -12.70 2.47 -0.79
N GLN A 17 -13.92 3.01 -0.97
CA GLN A 17 -15.10 2.49 -0.27
C GLN A 17 -15.38 1.04 -0.66
N TYR A 18 -15.27 0.72 -1.96
CA TYR A 18 -15.39 -0.66 -2.43
C TYR A 18 -14.30 -1.57 -1.87
N GLU A 19 -13.04 -1.13 -1.87
CA GLU A 19 -11.93 -1.86 -1.25
C GLU A 19 -12.20 -2.16 0.23
N SER A 20 -12.56 -1.14 1.02
CA SER A 20 -12.82 -1.26 2.45
C SER A 20 -14.02 -2.15 2.77
N GLN A 21 -15.11 -2.03 2.00
CA GLN A 21 -16.37 -2.73 2.29
C GLN A 21 -16.47 -4.11 1.64
N THR A 22 -15.68 -4.38 0.60
CA THR A 22 -15.76 -5.63 -0.19
C THR A 22 -14.45 -6.40 -0.18
N LEU A 23 -13.35 -5.78 -0.58
CA LEU A 23 -12.07 -6.49 -0.76
C LEU A 23 -11.40 -6.82 0.57
N ALA A 24 -11.38 -5.91 1.54
CA ALA A 24 -10.80 -6.16 2.86
C ALA A 24 -11.52 -7.31 3.62
N PRO A 25 -12.87 -7.39 3.64
CA PRO A 25 -13.58 -8.55 4.16
C PRO A 25 -13.28 -9.85 3.41
N ALA A 26 -13.21 -9.81 2.07
CA ALA A 26 -12.87 -10.98 1.27
C ALA A 26 -11.45 -11.49 1.57
N PHE A 27 -10.47 -10.58 1.64
CA PHE A 27 -9.09 -10.90 2.03
C PHE A 27 -9.04 -11.51 3.44
N THR A 28 -9.80 -10.94 4.38
CA THR A 28 -9.91 -11.49 5.75
C THR A 28 -10.47 -12.91 5.74
N ALA A 29 -11.53 -13.17 4.97
CA ALA A 29 -12.15 -14.49 4.88
C ALA A 29 -11.22 -15.56 4.24
N ILE A 30 -10.40 -15.16 3.25
CA ILE A 30 -9.47 -16.05 2.56
C ILE A 30 -8.24 -16.36 3.42
N THR A 31 -7.69 -15.36 4.11
CA THR A 31 -6.36 -15.46 4.75
C THR A 31 -6.41 -15.62 6.27
N GLY A 32 -7.51 -15.24 6.90
CA GLY A 32 -7.63 -15.11 8.35
C GLY A 32 -6.87 -13.91 8.94
N ILE A 33 -6.34 -13.00 8.12
CA ILE A 33 -5.75 -11.72 8.56
C ILE A 33 -6.88 -10.70 8.65
N LYS A 34 -7.07 -10.08 9.81
CA LYS A 34 -8.09 -9.05 9.99
C LYS A 34 -7.59 -7.71 9.45
N VAL A 35 -8.27 -7.18 8.45
CA VAL A 35 -7.95 -5.88 7.86
C VAL A 35 -8.90 -4.82 8.37
N THR A 36 -8.36 -3.77 9.00
CA THR A 36 -9.09 -2.53 9.26
C THR A 36 -8.72 -1.53 8.19
N HIS A 37 -9.67 -1.15 7.32
CA HIS A 37 -9.44 -0.20 6.24
C HIS A 37 -10.18 1.12 6.50
N ASP A 38 -9.43 2.11 6.99
CA ASP A 38 -9.94 3.46 7.23
C ASP A 38 -10.00 4.26 5.92
N VAL A 39 -11.14 4.91 5.69
CA VAL A 39 -11.36 5.80 4.55
C VAL A 39 -11.54 7.21 5.09
N ILE A 40 -10.59 8.10 4.83
CA ILE A 40 -10.53 9.46 5.39
C ILE A 40 -10.33 10.51 4.29
N GLN A 41 -10.31 11.81 4.61
CA GLN A 41 -10.05 12.82 3.59
C GLN A 41 -8.57 12.78 3.17
N GLU A 42 -8.27 13.13 1.91
CA GLU A 42 -6.88 13.09 1.38
C GLU A 42 -5.91 13.90 2.24
N GLY A 43 -6.31 15.10 2.67
CA GLY A 43 -5.50 15.93 3.56
C GLY A 43 -5.12 15.23 4.86
N ASP A 44 -6.03 14.44 5.44
CA ASP A 44 -5.78 13.67 6.66
C ASP A 44 -4.86 12.48 6.38
N VAL A 45 -4.94 11.84 5.20
CA VAL A 45 -3.98 10.81 4.78
C VAL A 45 -2.58 11.41 4.74
N VAL A 46 -2.44 12.59 4.11
CA VAL A 46 -1.16 13.29 3.98
C VAL A 46 -0.55 13.64 5.33
N GLU A 47 -1.33 14.26 6.21
CA GLU A 47 -0.88 14.62 7.56
C GLU A 47 -0.43 13.39 8.36
N LYS A 48 -1.19 12.29 8.29
CA LYS A 48 -0.89 11.07 9.05
C LYS A 48 0.35 10.35 8.54
N PHE A 49 0.53 10.19 7.22
CA PHE A 49 1.75 9.52 6.74
C PHE A 49 2.98 10.37 7.02
N GLN A 50 2.89 11.70 6.89
CA GLN A 50 3.99 12.60 7.26
C GLN A 50 4.34 12.49 8.74
N THR A 51 3.32 12.38 9.60
CA THR A 51 3.53 12.14 11.05
C THR A 51 4.26 10.83 11.30
N GLN A 52 3.84 9.73 10.68
CA GLN A 52 4.54 8.43 10.78
C GLN A 52 5.98 8.51 10.26
N MET A 53 6.22 9.19 9.13
CA MET A 53 7.56 9.40 8.57
C MET A 53 8.48 10.20 9.51
N GLN A 54 7.98 11.26 10.13
CA GLN A 54 8.77 12.14 10.99
C GLN A 54 9.02 11.54 12.38
N THR A 55 8.04 10.83 12.93
CA THR A 55 8.10 10.31 14.30
C THR A 55 8.61 8.87 14.37
N GLY A 56 8.50 8.11 13.27
CA GLY A 56 8.71 6.66 13.26
C GLY A 56 7.61 5.87 13.98
N GLN A 57 6.56 6.53 14.49
CA GLN A 57 5.43 5.86 15.11
C GLN A 57 4.57 5.19 14.04
N ASN A 58 4.34 3.87 14.18
CA ASN A 58 3.42 3.16 13.30
C ASN A 58 1.96 3.56 13.61
N LEU A 59 1.34 4.27 12.69
CA LEU A 59 -0.08 4.63 12.68
C LEU A 59 -0.89 3.66 11.81
N TYR A 60 -0.31 3.24 10.68
CA TYR A 60 -0.89 2.27 9.73
C TYR A 60 0.20 1.40 9.10
N ASP A 61 -0.14 0.15 8.87
CA ASP A 61 0.71 -0.87 8.25
C ASP A 61 0.71 -0.77 6.71
N GLY A 62 -0.33 -0.16 6.12
CA GLY A 62 -0.47 0.04 4.69
C GLY A 62 -1.18 1.35 4.33
N TRP A 63 -0.81 1.91 3.19
CA TRP A 63 -1.26 3.22 2.73
C TRP A 63 -1.66 3.15 1.26
N VAL A 64 -2.79 3.77 0.92
CA VAL A 64 -3.18 4.04 -0.46
C VAL A 64 -3.20 5.54 -0.65
N ASN A 65 -2.22 6.07 -1.38
CA ASN A 65 -2.08 7.50 -1.67
C ASN A 65 -1.65 7.74 -3.12
N HIS A 66 -1.73 9.00 -3.53
CA HIS A 66 -1.52 9.40 -4.91
C HIS A 66 -0.09 9.19 -5.40
N SER A 67 0.03 8.81 -6.68
CA SER A 67 1.31 8.55 -7.34
C SER A 67 2.23 9.77 -7.46
N ASP A 68 1.69 10.99 -7.38
CA ASP A 68 2.48 12.22 -7.35
C ASP A 68 3.40 12.30 -6.11
N LEU A 69 3.11 11.55 -5.05
CA LEU A 69 3.94 11.43 -3.87
C LEU A 69 5.12 10.45 -4.03
N ILE A 70 5.22 9.69 -5.13
CA ILE A 70 6.29 8.68 -5.29
C ILE A 70 7.69 9.29 -5.15
N GLY A 71 7.87 10.53 -5.63
CA GLY A 71 9.14 11.21 -5.51
C GLY A 71 9.57 11.43 -4.05
N THR A 72 8.61 11.69 -3.17
CA THR A 72 8.85 11.85 -1.73
C THR A 72 9.16 10.51 -1.10
N HIS A 73 8.34 9.49 -1.38
CA HIS A 73 8.49 8.16 -0.79
C HIS A 73 9.80 7.49 -1.20
N TRP A 74 10.21 7.61 -2.46
CA TRP A 74 11.47 7.07 -2.95
C TRP A 74 12.67 7.72 -2.25
N ARG A 75 12.71 9.06 -2.18
CA ARG A 75 13.82 9.82 -1.56
C ARG A 75 13.99 9.51 -0.08
N TYR A 76 12.88 9.30 0.63
CA TYR A 76 12.89 9.00 2.06
C TYR A 76 12.80 7.50 2.38
N GLN A 77 12.87 6.63 1.37
CA GLN A 77 12.79 5.18 1.51
C GLN A 77 11.53 4.71 2.26
N GLN A 78 10.40 5.36 1.99
CA GLN A 78 9.09 5.08 2.61
C GLN A 78 8.15 4.25 1.72
N ALA A 79 8.56 3.92 0.50
CA ALA A 79 7.88 2.97 -0.37
C ALA A 79 8.73 1.71 -0.57
N ARG A 80 8.06 0.56 -0.66
CA ARG A 80 8.70 -0.72 -1.00
C ARG A 80 8.93 -0.78 -2.50
N ASN A 81 10.13 -1.20 -2.90
CA ASN A 81 10.44 -1.51 -4.30
C ASN A 81 9.77 -2.83 -4.68
N LEU A 82 8.67 -2.77 -5.42
CA LEU A 82 7.90 -3.94 -5.85
C LEU A 82 8.68 -4.81 -6.84
N THR A 83 9.50 -4.21 -7.70
CA THR A 83 10.32 -4.94 -8.68
C THR A 83 11.21 -5.98 -8.01
N ASP A 84 11.97 -5.60 -6.98
CA ASP A 84 12.85 -6.53 -6.28
C ASP A 84 12.09 -7.38 -5.25
N TRP A 85 11.07 -6.79 -4.59
CA TRP A 85 10.36 -7.46 -3.50
C TRP A 85 9.55 -8.66 -4.02
N MET A 86 8.78 -8.50 -5.10
CA MET A 86 7.98 -9.60 -5.68
C MET A 86 8.87 -10.73 -6.24
N ALA A 87 10.06 -10.41 -6.76
CA ALA A 87 11.02 -11.39 -7.24
C ALA A 87 11.79 -12.12 -6.11
N GLY A 88 11.91 -11.48 -4.94
CA GLY A 88 12.73 -11.92 -3.82
C GLY A 88 11.90 -12.21 -2.56
N GLU A 89 12.06 -11.36 -1.54
CA GLU A 89 11.50 -11.56 -0.19
C GLU A 89 9.97 -11.74 -0.17
N GLY A 90 9.26 -11.03 -1.05
CA GLY A 90 7.81 -11.06 -1.17
C GLY A 90 7.26 -12.21 -1.99
N LYS A 91 8.10 -13.02 -2.63
CA LYS A 91 7.67 -14.04 -3.59
C LYS A 91 6.68 -15.05 -2.99
N ASP A 92 6.92 -15.49 -1.77
CA ASP A 92 6.07 -16.49 -1.09
C ASP A 92 4.73 -15.93 -0.62
N VAL A 93 4.57 -14.60 -0.61
CA VAL A 93 3.35 -13.90 -0.19
C VAL A 93 2.69 -13.08 -1.30
N THR A 94 3.27 -13.09 -2.50
CA THR A 94 2.71 -12.47 -3.70
C THR A 94 1.79 -13.47 -4.40
N ASP A 95 0.69 -13.00 -4.98
CA ASP A 95 -0.17 -13.85 -5.83
C ASP A 95 0.68 -14.41 -6.99
N PRO A 96 0.82 -15.74 -7.13
CA PRO A 96 1.65 -16.34 -8.19
C PRO A 96 1.15 -16.05 -9.60
N MET A 97 -0.05 -15.49 -9.76
CA MET A 97 -0.62 -15.05 -11.04
C MET A 97 -0.48 -13.55 -11.28
N LEU A 98 0.20 -12.80 -10.40
CA LEU A 98 0.43 -11.37 -10.51
C LEU A 98 1.92 -11.08 -10.78
N ASP A 99 2.20 -10.36 -11.86
CA ASP A 99 3.52 -9.86 -12.21
C ASP A 99 3.59 -8.32 -12.07
N VAL A 100 4.80 -7.78 -11.88
CA VAL A 100 5.07 -6.34 -11.89
C VAL A 100 4.64 -5.70 -13.21
N ASP A 101 4.64 -6.45 -14.30
CA ASP A 101 4.21 -5.98 -15.62
C ASP A 101 2.68 -5.88 -15.79
N ASP A 102 1.88 -6.44 -14.88
CA ASP A 102 0.41 -6.35 -14.92
C ASP A 102 -0.13 -4.99 -14.43
N PHE A 103 0.71 -4.20 -13.75
CA PHE A 103 0.30 -2.90 -13.24
C PHE A 103 0.11 -1.88 -14.38
N ILE A 104 -0.98 -1.12 -14.30
CA ILE A 104 -1.25 -0.01 -15.21
C ILE A 104 -0.60 1.27 -14.72
N GLY A 105 -0.13 2.12 -15.64
CA GLY A 105 0.43 3.43 -15.27
C GLY A 105 1.80 3.38 -14.58
N LYS A 106 2.59 2.32 -14.77
CA LYS A 106 3.93 2.13 -14.14
C LYS A 106 4.85 3.35 -14.22
N SER A 107 4.77 4.13 -15.30
CA SER A 107 5.58 5.34 -15.47
C SER A 107 5.36 6.41 -14.39
N PHE A 108 4.19 6.41 -13.74
CA PHE A 108 3.87 7.36 -12.67
C PHE A 108 4.52 6.98 -11.33
N THR A 109 4.88 5.71 -11.13
CA THR A 109 5.49 5.23 -9.87
C THR A 109 6.83 4.53 -10.06
N THR A 110 7.42 4.62 -11.26
CA THR A 110 8.79 4.18 -11.51
C THR A 110 9.76 5.28 -11.08
N ALA A 111 10.72 4.94 -10.22
CA ALA A 111 11.71 5.90 -9.72
C ALA A 111 12.94 6.00 -10.66
N PRO A 112 13.88 6.95 -10.42
CA PRO A 112 15.04 7.15 -11.30
C PRO A 112 16.00 5.95 -11.44
N ASP A 113 15.91 4.96 -10.55
CA ASP A 113 16.67 3.71 -10.64
C ASP A 113 16.00 2.67 -11.58
N GLY A 114 14.87 3.03 -12.20
CA GLY A 114 14.14 2.21 -13.16
C GLY A 114 13.24 1.15 -12.52
N LYS A 115 13.00 1.22 -11.21
CA LYS A 115 12.19 0.23 -10.48
C LYS A 115 10.81 0.76 -10.12
N LEU A 116 9.85 -0.15 -10.06
CA LEU A 116 8.48 0.13 -9.64
C LEU A 116 8.41 0.12 -8.11
N TYR A 117 7.77 1.15 -7.57
CA TYR A 117 7.50 1.33 -6.15
C TYR A 117 6.00 1.43 -5.88
#